data_AF-A0A7Y2IVP7-F1
#
_entry.id   AF-A0A7Y2IVP7-F1
#
_cell.length_a   1.000
_cell.length_b   1.000
_cell.length_c   1.000
_cell.angle_alpha   90.00
_cell.angle_beta   90.00
_cell.angle_gamma   90.00
#
_symmetry.space_group_name_H-M   'P 1'
#
loop_
_entity.id
_entity.type
_entity.pdbx_description
1 polymer ?
#
loop_
_entity_poly.entity_id
_entity_poly.type
_entity_poly.pdbx_seq_one_letter_code
_entity_poly.pdbx_strand_id
1 'polypeptide(L)' 'MPVLKIATAMNEVSPGDTIELIATDRGALSDIPAWAKDMGHSLKEQFEADGEYHFVVEKS' A
#
# COMPACT_ATOMS: atom_id res chain seq x y z
N MET A 1 5.43 9.76 6.22
CA MET A 1 4.81 9.52 4.90
C MET A 1 4.50 8.03 4.77
N PRO A 2 3.24 7.66 4.47
CA PRO A 2 2.80 6.26 4.40
C PRO A 2 3.55 5.41 3.36
N VAL A 3 3.89 6.01 2.20
CA VAL A 3 4.63 5.36 1.10
C VAL A 3 5.97 4.77 1.54
N LEU A 4 6.73 5.50 2.37
CA LEU A 4 8.04 5.02 2.82
C LEU A 4 7.91 3.78 3.69
N LYS A 5 6.87 3.71 4.54
CA LYS A 5 6.64 2.57 5.43
C LYS A 5 6.30 1.31 4.63
N ILE A 6 5.37 1.42 3.69
CA ILE A 6 5.01 0.27 2.84
C ILE A 6 6.18 -0.15 1.95
N ALA A 7 6.98 0.80 1.45
CA ALA A 7 8.17 0.49 0.66
C ALA A 7 9.22 -0.29 1.47
N THR A 8 9.46 0.08 2.73
CA THR A 8 10.35 -0.69 3.60
C THR A 8 9.80 -2.08 3.88
N ALA A 9 8.52 -2.19 4.28
CA ALA A 9 7.90 -3.47 4.58
C ALA A 9 7.85 -4.40 3.35
N MET A 10 7.65 -3.84 2.16
CA MET A 10 7.61 -4.61 0.90
C MET A 10 8.96 -5.24 0.56
N ASN A 11 10.08 -4.70 1.05
CA ASN A 11 11.40 -5.34 0.88
C ASN A 11 11.57 -6.58 1.76
N GLU A 12 10.79 -6.73 2.83
CA GLU A 12 10.92 -7.82 3.80
C GLU A 12 10.02 -9.03 3.47
N VAL A 13 9.09 -8.89 2.51
CA VAL A 13 8.17 -9.96 2.09
C VAL A 13 8.58 -10.58 0.74
N SER A 14 8.04 -11.75 0.43
CA SER A 14 8.32 -12.48 -0.81
C SER A 14 7.34 -12.10 -1.92
N PRO A 15 7.70 -12.27 -3.21
CA PRO A 15 6.72 -12.19 -4.30
C PRO A 15 5.54 -13.16 -4.04
N GLY A 16 4.32 -12.66 -4.21
CA GLY A 16 3.07 -13.32 -3.85
C GLY A 16 2.53 -12.95 -2.46
N ASP A 17 3.36 -12.39 -1.58
CA ASP A 17 2.90 -11.92 -0.27
C ASP A 17 2.17 -10.58 -0.39
N THR A 18 1.28 -10.34 0.56
CA THR A 18 0.44 -9.14 0.60
C THR A 18 0.66 -8.36 1.89
N ILE A 19 0.74 -7.03 1.77
CA ILE A 19 0.87 -6.11 2.90
C ILE A 19 -0.39 -5.23 2.96
N GLU A 20 -0.99 -5.16 4.13
CA GLU A 20 -2.01 -4.18 4.46
C GLU A 20 -1.36 -2.94 5.08
N LEU A 21 -1.68 -1.77 4.53
CA LEU A 21 -1.29 -0.47 5.04
C LEU A 21 -2.53 0.31 5.47
N ILE A 22 -2.49 0.81 6.70
CA ILE A 22 -3.51 1.70 7.25
C ILE A 22 -2.93 3.11 7.31
N ALA A 23 -3.63 4.08 6.74
CA ALA A 23 -3.24 5.48 6.74
C ALA A 23 -4.44 6.37 7.04
N THR A 24 -4.24 7.39 7.87
CA THR A 24 -5.26 8.42 8.15
C THR A 24 -5.07 9.67 7.28
N ASP A 25 -4.05 9.67 6.43
CA ASP A 25 -3.71 10.79 5.56
C ASP A 25 -4.36 10.63 4.18
N ARG A 26 -5.10 11.66 3.75
CA ARG A 26 -5.82 11.65 2.48
C ARG A 26 -4.89 11.57 1.26
N GLY A 27 -3.63 12.02 1.37
CA GLY A 27 -2.64 11.89 0.31
C GLY A 27 -2.29 10.43 -0.02
N ALA A 28 -2.46 9.52 0.94
CA ALA A 28 -2.23 8.10 0.72
C ALA A 28 -3.14 7.52 -0.39
N LEU A 29 -4.34 8.09 -0.60
CA LEU A 29 -5.29 7.65 -1.62
C LEU A 29 -4.74 7.74 -3.05
N SER A 30 -3.87 8.72 -3.32
CA SER A 30 -3.20 8.87 -4.61
C SER A 30 -1.81 8.25 -4.61
N ASP A 31 -1.09 8.40 -3.50
CA ASP A 31 0.33 8.08 -3.45
C ASP A 31 0.59 6.57 -3.42
N ILE A 32 -0.24 5.79 -2.70
CA ILE A 32 -0.06 4.34 -2.58
C ILE A 32 -0.34 3.61 -3.91
N PRO A 33 -1.46 3.87 -4.62
CA PRO A 33 -1.69 3.26 -5.92
C PRO A 33 -0.63 3.65 -6.96
N ALA A 34 -0.19 4.91 -6.96
CA ALA A 34 0.86 5.37 -7.86
C ALA A 34 2.19 4.67 -7.59
N TRP A 35 2.61 4.61 -6.32
CA TRP A 35 3.83 3.91 -5.90
C TRP A 35 3.78 2.41 -6.24
N ALA A 36 2.66 1.73 -5.95
CA ALA A 36 2.50 0.31 -6.24
C ALA A 36 2.67 0.06 -7.74
N LYS A 37 2.03 0.88 -8.59
CA LYS A 37 2.17 0.80 -10.03
C LYS A 37 3.60 1.05 -10.51
N ASP A 38 4.27 2.07 -9.99
CA ASP A 38 5.65 2.44 -10.38
C ASP A 38 6.66 1.36 -10.01
N MET A 39 6.46 0.68 -8.88
CA MET A 39 7.30 -0.44 -8.42
C MET A 39 6.90 -1.80 -9.02
N GLY A 40 5.84 -1.84 -9.83
CA GLY A 40 5.34 -3.08 -10.43
C GLY A 40 4.60 -4.01 -9.46
N HIS A 41 4.17 -3.50 -8.30
CA HIS A 41 3.34 -4.22 -7.35
C HIS A 41 1.85 -4.09 -7.71
N SER A 42 1.04 -5.00 -7.18
CA SER A 42 -0.39 -5.07 -7.46
C SER A 42 -1.22 -4.57 -6.27
N LEU A 43 -1.93 -3.46 -6.44
CA LEU A 43 -2.95 -3.03 -5.47
C LEU A 43 -4.18 -3.94 -5.62
N LYS A 44 -4.48 -4.73 -4.59
CA LYS A 44 -5.60 -5.68 -4.57
C LYS A 44 -6.88 -5.02 -4.06
N GLU A 45 -6.77 -4.28 -2.97
CA GLU A 45 -7.91 -3.63 -2.33
C GLU A 45 -7.54 -2.23 -1.85
N GLN A 46 -8.51 -1.34 -1.91
CA GLN A 46 -8.44 0.00 -1.36
C GLN A 46 -9.82 0.36 -0.83
N PHE A 47 -9.93 0.64 0.46
CA PHE A 47 -11.20 0.98 1.11
C PHE A 47 -11.00 1.94 2.27
N GLU A 48 -12.09 2.56 2.69
CA GLU A 48 -12.14 3.40 3.88
C GLU A 48 -12.95 2.68 4.96
N ALA A 49 -12.42 2.60 6.18
CA ALA A 49 -13.07 2.03 7.34
C ALA A 49 -12.78 2.90 8.56
N ASP A 50 -13.81 3.26 9.33
CA ASP A 50 -13.67 4.01 10.58
C ASP A 50 -12.86 5.32 10.48
N GLY A 51 -12.86 5.97 9.31
CA GLY A 51 -12.10 7.19 9.04
C GLY A 51 -10.61 6.95 8.73
N GLU A 52 -10.22 5.69 8.52
CA GLU A 52 -8.89 5.27 8.08
C GLU A 52 -8.96 4.74 6.64
N TYR A 53 -7.86 4.92 5.90
CA TYR A 53 -7.67 4.43 4.55
C TYR A 53 -6.83 3.16 4.58
N HIS A 54 -7.40 2.06 4.08
CA HIS A 54 -6.76 0.76 3.99
C HIS A 54 -6.33 0.49 2.55
N PHE A 55 -5.12 -0.04 2.40
CA PHE A 55 -4.54 -0.43 1.13
C PHE A 55 -3.92 -1.81 1.25
N VAL A 56 -4.33 -2.72 0.38
CA VAL A 56 -3.83 -4.10 0.34
C VAL A 56 -2.98 -4.23 -0.93
N VAL A 57 -1.66 -4.34 -0.76
CA VAL A 57 -0.70 -4.39 -1.88
C VAL A 57 0.01 -5.74 -1.88
N GLU A 58 -0.04 -6.44 -3.00
CA GLU A 58 0.69 -7.68 -3.24
C GLU A 58 2.01 -7.40 -3.94
N LYS A 59 3.08 -8.02 -3.44
CA LYS A 59 4.38 -8.02 -4.10
C LYS A 59 4.31 -8.92 -5.32
N SER A 60 4.49 -8.35 -6.52
CA SER A 60 4.69 -9.13 -7.75
C SER A 60 6.15 -9.47 -7.98
#